data_AF-A0A444Y7P8-F1
#
_entry.id   AF-A0A444Y7P8-F1
#
_cell.length_a   1.000
_cell.length_b   1.000
_cell.length_c   1.000
_cell.angle_alpha   90.00
_cell.angle_beta   90.00
_cell.angle_gamma   90.00
#
_symmetry.space_group_name_H-M   'P 1'
#
loop_
_entity.id
_entity.type
_entity.pdbx_description
1 polymer ?
#
loop_
_entity_poly.entity_id
_entity_poly.type
_entity_poly.pdbx_seq_one_letter_code
_entity_poly.pdbx_strand_id
1 'polypeptide(L)'
;MEEEWHDEPITPHATSFTMDYSPEIGLSNQSTGSHGTSSRGTKRKTTMSDKLESKMEIMSQDIQALTEMMKDGNRFYERSINIAEKQVLTAEEQVRIAERKLVFFSKVGLEFTLKMMCELSVMPELRMKCYRFLCREDRAKREFFGVPVDVHLATLYELMKEARAL
;
A
#
# COMPACT_ATOMS: atom_id res chain seq x y z
N MET A 1 -12.05 -29.72 -3.98
CA MET A 1 -10.94 -29.31 -3.10
C MET A 1 -11.19 -27.85 -2.83
N GLU A 2 -11.93 -27.63 -1.76
CA GLU A 2 -12.41 -26.35 -1.26
C GLU A 2 -11.26 -25.73 -0.45
N GLU A 3 -10.95 -24.46 -0.67
CA GLU A 3 -10.26 -23.64 0.33
C GLU A 3 -11.08 -22.38 0.57
N GLU A 4 -11.77 -22.48 1.70
CA GLU A 4 -12.64 -21.53 2.38
C GLU A 4 -11.78 -20.46 3.05
N TRP A 5 -11.86 -19.22 2.57
CA TRP A 5 -11.30 -18.06 3.26
C TRP A 5 -12.36 -17.52 4.22
N HIS A 6 -12.21 -17.84 5.51
CA HIS A 6 -12.94 -17.19 6.59
C HIS A 6 -12.27 -15.84 6.91
N ASP A 7 -12.91 -14.75 6.51
CA ASP A 7 -12.66 -13.43 7.10
C ASP A 7 -13.81 -13.11 8.06
N GLU A 8 -13.51 -13.15 9.36
CA GLU A 8 -14.42 -12.73 10.43
C GLU A 8 -14.75 -11.23 10.31
N PRO A 9 -16.02 -10.82 10.45
CA PRO A 9 -16.36 -9.40 10.56
C PRO A 9 -16.02 -8.86 11.95
N ILE A 10 -15.19 -7.82 12.00
CA ILE A 10 -14.89 -7.04 13.20
C ILE A 10 -16.19 -6.40 13.71
N THR A 11 -16.71 -6.89 14.83
CA THR A 11 -17.89 -6.36 15.51
C THR A 11 -17.56 -5.04 16.23
N PRO A 12 -18.29 -3.93 15.97
CA PRO A 12 -18.37 -2.82 16.91
C PRO A 12 -19.37 -3.18 18.01
N HIS A 13 -18.95 -3.00 19.26
CA HIS A 13 -19.71 -3.33 20.46
C HIS A 13 -21.06 -2.60 20.46
N ALA A 14 -22.15 -3.38 20.36
CA ALA A 14 -23.50 -2.87 20.48
C ALA A 14 -23.79 -2.53 21.95
N THR A 15 -23.79 -1.24 22.31
CA THR A 15 -24.46 -0.79 23.54
C THR A 15 -25.96 -0.86 23.34
N SER A 16 -26.53 -1.93 23.87
CA SER A 16 -27.95 -2.15 24.12
C SER A 16 -28.58 -0.95 24.85
N PHE A 17 -29.61 -0.33 24.25
CA PHE A 17 -30.58 0.49 24.98
C PHE A 17 -31.84 -0.36 25.20
N THR A 18 -31.94 -1.01 26.36
CA THR A 18 -33.20 -1.59 26.85
C THR A 18 -34.04 -0.47 27.47
N MET A 19 -35.18 -0.19 26.84
CA MET A 19 -36.18 0.75 27.33
C MET A 19 -37.17 -0.03 28.21
N ASP A 20 -36.80 -0.28 29.46
CA ASP A 20 -37.65 -1.02 30.40
C ASP A 20 -38.35 -0.10 31.41
N TYR A 21 -39.68 -0.08 31.26
CA TYR A 21 -40.72 -0.04 32.28
C TYR A 21 -40.90 1.18 33.20
N SER A 22 -42.03 1.84 32.95
CA SER A 22 -42.91 2.51 33.92
C SER A 22 -43.27 1.57 35.08
N PRO A 23 -43.43 2.08 36.33
CA PRO A 23 -44.72 1.82 36.99
C PRO A 23 -45.26 2.94 37.90
N GLU A 24 -46.60 2.96 37.89
CA GLU A 24 -47.54 3.10 39.00
C GLU A 24 -47.87 4.47 39.62
N ILE A 25 -49.12 4.82 39.33
CA ILE A 25 -50.05 5.68 40.03
C ILE A 25 -50.10 5.31 41.52
N GLY A 26 -49.75 6.26 42.39
CA GLY A 26 -50.00 6.20 43.83
C GLY A 26 -50.81 7.42 44.28
N LEU A 27 -52.09 7.21 44.60
CA LEU A 27 -52.94 8.18 45.29
C LEU A 27 -52.43 8.40 46.73
N SER A 28 -52.23 9.65 47.17
CA SER A 28 -52.38 9.98 48.60
C SER A 28 -52.54 11.49 48.88
N ASN A 29 -53.80 11.85 49.13
CA ASN A 29 -54.33 12.69 50.20
C ASN A 29 -53.79 14.12 50.44
N GLN A 30 -54.73 15.06 50.30
CA GLN A 30 -54.69 16.41 50.82
C GLN A 30 -54.61 16.38 52.37
N SER A 31 -53.73 17.18 52.97
CA SER A 31 -53.78 17.49 54.41
C SER A 31 -53.33 18.92 54.67
N THR A 32 -54.19 19.66 55.38
CA THR A 32 -54.04 21.04 55.84
C THR A 32 -53.26 21.10 57.15
N GLY A 33 -52.26 21.99 57.21
CA GLY A 33 -51.81 22.70 58.42
C GLY A 33 -50.75 22.02 59.30
N SER A 34 -49.60 22.69 59.47
CA SER A 34 -49.14 23.21 60.77
C SER A 34 -47.70 23.72 60.70
N HIS A 35 -47.46 24.78 61.45
CA HIS A 35 -46.23 25.51 61.69
C HIS A 35 -45.10 24.59 62.21
N GLY A 36 -43.89 24.73 61.66
CA GLY A 36 -42.69 24.07 62.17
C GLY A 36 -41.44 24.61 61.49
N THR A 37 -40.60 25.31 62.25
CA THR A 37 -39.32 25.86 61.82
C THR A 37 -38.35 24.73 61.45
N SER A 38 -37.89 24.71 60.20
CA SER A 38 -36.79 23.84 59.76
C SER A 38 -35.75 24.69 59.03
N SER A 39 -34.56 24.76 59.61
CA SER A 39 -33.34 25.25 58.96
C SER A 39 -33.02 24.37 57.77
N ARG A 40 -33.61 24.72 56.61
CA ARG A 40 -33.44 23.99 55.37
C ARG A 40 -32.27 24.63 54.61
N GLY A 41 -31.11 23.98 54.68
CA GLY A 41 -29.97 24.30 53.84
C GLY A 41 -30.42 24.52 52.39
N THR A 42 -29.99 25.63 51.79
CA THR A 42 -30.37 26.03 50.45
C THR A 42 -29.84 25.00 49.45
N LYS A 43 -30.66 24.01 49.08
CA LYS A 43 -30.40 23.17 47.90
C LYS A 43 -30.52 24.07 46.68
N ARG A 44 -29.38 24.54 46.15
CA ARG A 44 -29.35 25.31 44.90
C ARG A 44 -29.96 24.45 43.80
N LYS A 45 -31.16 24.82 43.33
CA LYS A 45 -31.80 24.20 42.17
C LYS A 45 -31.23 24.90 40.95
N THR A 46 -30.26 24.28 40.29
CA THR A 46 -29.77 24.72 38.98
C THR A 46 -30.97 24.90 38.06
N THR A 47 -31.08 26.06 37.43
CA THR A 47 -32.20 26.32 36.53
C THR A 47 -32.01 25.50 35.25
N MET A 48 -33.10 25.20 34.54
CA MET A 48 -32.99 24.50 33.25
C MET A 48 -32.18 25.31 32.22
N SER A 49 -32.10 26.63 32.39
CA SER A 49 -31.28 27.54 31.58
C SER A 49 -29.79 27.25 31.75
N ASP A 50 -29.30 27.19 32.99
CA ASP A 50 -27.87 26.96 33.27
C ASP A 50 -27.40 25.60 32.71
N LYS A 51 -28.28 24.58 32.74
CA LYS A 51 -27.99 23.27 32.15
C LYS A 51 -27.91 23.34 30.62
N LEU A 52 -28.77 24.13 29.98
CA LEU A 52 -28.73 24.30 28.53
C LEU A 52 -27.47 25.04 28.11
N GLU A 53 -27.12 26.11 28.82
CA GLU A 53 -25.90 26.90 28.59
C GLU A 53 -24.65 26.02 28.70
N SER A 54 -24.54 25.21 29.76
CA SER A 54 -23.43 24.26 29.91
C SER A 54 -23.32 23.26 28.76
N LYS A 55 -24.45 22.82 28.19
CA LYS A 55 -24.46 21.87 27.06
C LYS A 55 -24.06 22.55 25.75
N MET A 56 -24.47 23.81 25.54
CA MET A 56 -24.06 24.58 24.36
C MET A 56 -22.56 24.89 24.40
N GLU A 57 -22.02 25.18 25.59
CA GLU A 57 -20.58 25.40 25.76
C GLU A 57 -19.77 24.14 25.44
N ILE A 58 -20.18 22.98 25.96
CA ILE A 58 -19.55 21.69 25.65
C ILE A 58 -19.63 21.40 24.14
N MET A 59 -20.80 21.60 23.52
CA MET A 59 -20.96 21.38 22.08
C MET A 59 -20.07 22.29 21.24
N SER A 60 -19.91 23.55 21.65
CA SER A 60 -19.00 24.50 20.99
C SER A 60 -17.55 24.02 21.05
N GLN A 61 -17.13 23.51 22.22
CA GLN A 61 -15.80 22.93 22.40
C GLN A 61 -15.61 21.68 21.53
N ASP A 62 -16.60 20.79 21.47
CA ASP A 62 -16.55 19.57 20.66
C ASP A 62 -16.47 19.89 19.16
N ILE A 63 -17.25 20.88 18.69
CA ILE A 63 -17.19 21.36 17.29
C ILE A 63 -15.81 21.94 16.98
N GLN A 64 -15.23 22.69 17.91
CA GLN A 64 -13.89 23.25 17.73
C GLN A 64 -12.84 22.15 17.67
N ALA A 65 -12.91 21.16 18.56
CA ALA A 65 -12.01 20.00 18.55
C ALA A 65 -12.13 19.19 17.25
N LEU A 66 -13.36 18.95 16.76
CA LEU A 66 -13.60 18.30 15.48
C LEU A 66 -13.00 19.11 14.32
N THR A 67 -13.14 20.43 14.34
CA THR A 67 -12.59 21.32 13.31
C THR A 67 -11.07 21.23 13.26
N GLU A 68 -10.39 21.23 14.41
CA GLU A 68 -8.94 21.06 14.46
C GLU A 68 -8.50 19.67 13.97
N MET A 69 -9.22 18.62 14.38
CA MET A 69 -8.96 17.26 13.90
C MET A 69 -9.12 17.14 12.38
N MET A 70 -10.12 17.80 11.79
CA MET A 70 -10.29 17.83 10.33
C MET A 70 -9.16 18.59 9.63
N LYS A 71 -8.66 19.69 10.21
CA LYS A 71 -7.49 20.39 9.66
C LYS A 71 -6.24 19.51 9.68
N ASP A 72 -6.03 18.76 10.77
CA ASP A 72 -4.95 17.78 10.87
C ASP A 72 -5.08 16.66 9.84
N GLY A 73 -6.29 16.11 9.70
CA GLY A 73 -6.60 15.10 8.68
C GLY A 73 -6.27 15.59 7.27
N ASN A 74 -6.68 16.81 6.92
CA ASN A 74 -6.37 17.40 5.62
C ASN A 74 -4.86 17.55 5.38
N ARG A 75 -4.11 18.02 6.39
CA ARG A 75 -2.63 18.09 6.31
C ARG A 75 -2.01 16.71 6.10
N PHE A 76 -2.54 15.69 6.78
CA PHE A 76 -2.08 14.32 6.64
C PHE A 76 -2.32 13.78 5.22
N TYR A 77 -3.52 13.99 4.66
CA TYR A 77 -3.84 13.56 3.30
C TYR A 77 -2.98 14.26 2.26
N GLU A 78 -2.80 15.57 2.37
CA GLU A 78 -1.94 16.35 1.45
C GLU A 78 -0.50 15.84 1.45
N ARG A 79 0.06 15.59 2.65
CA ARG A 79 1.40 15.01 2.76
C ARG A 79 1.48 13.60 2.17
N SER A 80 0.45 12.78 2.38
CA SER A 80 0.38 11.41 1.87
C SER A 80 0.34 11.38 0.34
N ILE A 81 -0.45 12.27 -0.27
CA ILE A 81 -0.51 12.44 -1.73
C ILE A 81 0.85 12.83 -2.27
N ASN A 82 1.52 13.82 -1.66
CA ASN A 82 2.85 14.25 -2.11
C ASN A 82 3.90 13.13 -2.03
N ILE A 83 3.84 12.28 -1.00
CA ILE A 83 4.72 11.13 -0.86
C ILE A 83 4.44 10.11 -1.97
N ALA A 84 3.16 9.80 -2.23
CA ALA A 84 2.76 8.88 -3.28
C ALA A 84 3.23 9.37 -4.67
N GLU A 85 3.04 10.65 -4.99
CA GLU A 85 3.50 11.25 -6.24
C GLU A 85 5.03 11.12 -6.41
N LYS A 86 5.80 11.43 -5.36
CA LYS A 86 7.26 11.27 -5.38
C LYS A 86 7.70 9.83 -5.57
N GLN A 87 6.99 8.88 -4.97
CA GLN A 87 7.27 7.46 -5.16
C GLN A 87 7.03 7.03 -6.60
N VAL A 88 5.93 7.48 -7.23
CA VAL A 88 5.64 7.23 -8.65
C VAL A 88 6.75 7.79 -9.53
N LEU A 89 7.11 9.07 -9.37
CA LEU A 89 8.18 9.70 -10.16
C LEU A 89 9.52 8.98 -10.01
N THR A 90 9.84 8.53 -8.79
CA THR A 90 11.07 7.76 -8.53
C THR A 90 11.03 6.41 -9.21
N ALA A 91 9.90 5.71 -9.16
CA ALA A 91 9.73 4.42 -9.82
C ALA A 91 9.84 4.54 -11.34
N GLU A 92 9.20 5.56 -11.94
CA GLU A 92 9.29 5.85 -13.37
C GLU A 92 10.73 6.11 -13.82
N GLU A 93 11.51 6.91 -13.07
CA GLU A 93 12.91 7.15 -13.40
C GLU A 93 13.75 5.88 -13.28
N GLN A 94 13.51 5.04 -12.27
CA GLN A 94 14.19 3.75 -12.13
C GLN A 94 13.91 2.82 -13.31
N VAL A 95 12.66 2.75 -13.78
CA VAL A 95 12.27 2.01 -14.98
C VAL A 95 13.01 2.56 -16.20
N ARG A 96 13.00 3.88 -16.41
CA ARG A 96 13.70 4.53 -17.53
C ARG A 96 15.21 4.29 -17.52
N ILE A 97 15.83 4.22 -16.35
CA ILE A 97 17.25 3.87 -16.19
C ILE A 97 17.47 2.40 -16.55
N ALA A 98 16.63 1.50 -16.06
CA ALA A 98 16.71 0.07 -16.35
C ALA A 98 16.56 -0.22 -17.84
N GLU A 99 15.60 0.43 -18.51
CA GLU A 99 15.40 0.33 -19.96
C GLU A 99 16.62 0.81 -20.74
N ARG A 100 17.18 1.98 -20.39
CA ARG A 100 18.40 2.49 -21.04
C ARG A 100 19.59 1.56 -20.85
N LYS A 101 19.77 1.00 -19.65
CA LYS A 101 20.79 -0.01 -19.39
C LYS A 101 20.58 -1.24 -20.26
N LEU A 102 19.34 -1.76 -20.33
CA LEU A 102 19.00 -2.92 -21.14
C LEU A 102 19.30 -2.69 -22.63
N VAL A 103 18.89 -1.54 -23.17
CA VAL A 103 19.17 -1.18 -24.58
C VAL A 103 20.67 -1.03 -24.81
N PHE A 104 21.41 -0.41 -23.89
CA PHE A 104 22.86 -0.27 -23.99
C PHE A 104 23.56 -1.63 -23.97
N PHE A 105 23.27 -2.50 -22.99
CA PHE A 105 23.85 -3.84 -22.91
C PHE A 105 23.46 -4.72 -24.10
N SER A 106 22.22 -4.59 -24.59
CA SER A 106 21.76 -5.28 -25.79
C SER A 106 22.54 -4.83 -27.03
N LYS A 107 22.70 -3.52 -27.25
CA LYS A 107 23.44 -2.98 -28.40
C LYS A 107 24.93 -3.32 -28.34
N VAL A 108 25.57 -3.10 -27.21
CA VAL A 108 26.99 -3.41 -27.01
C VAL A 108 27.23 -4.92 -27.12
N GLY A 109 26.35 -5.74 -26.54
CA GLY A 109 26.39 -7.20 -26.67
C GLY A 109 26.21 -7.66 -28.12
N LEU A 110 25.29 -7.05 -28.86
CA LEU A 110 25.03 -7.36 -30.27
C LEU A 110 26.24 -7.06 -31.16
N GLU A 111 26.80 -5.86 -31.05
CA GLU A 111 27.97 -5.44 -31.82
C GLU A 111 29.19 -6.27 -31.46
N PHE A 112 29.40 -6.57 -30.18
CA PHE A 112 30.48 -7.42 -29.70
C PHE A 112 30.36 -8.85 -30.24
N THR A 113 29.17 -9.46 -30.18
CA THR A 113 28.94 -10.83 -30.65
C THR A 113 29.18 -10.94 -32.16
N LEU A 114 28.66 -10.00 -32.95
CA LEU A 114 28.82 -10.00 -34.40
C LEU A 114 30.28 -9.77 -34.82
N LYS A 115 30.97 -8.81 -34.18
CA LYS A 115 32.38 -8.53 -34.43
C LYS A 115 33.25 -9.74 -34.06
N MET A 116 33.01 -10.33 -32.90
CA MET A 116 33.75 -11.50 -32.43
C MET A 116 33.54 -12.71 -33.34
N MET A 117 32.33 -12.96 -33.86
CA MET A 117 32.13 -14.03 -34.85
C MET A 117 32.89 -13.80 -36.17
N CYS A 118 33.10 -12.54 -36.57
CA CYS A 118 33.97 -12.21 -37.70
C CYS A 118 35.45 -12.50 -37.37
N GLU A 119 35.91 -12.16 -36.17
CA GLU A 119 37.29 -12.41 -35.70
C GLU A 119 37.57 -13.91 -35.53
N LEU A 120 36.60 -14.69 -35.05
CA LEU A 120 36.67 -16.14 -34.90
C LEU A 120 36.59 -16.90 -36.25
N SER A 121 36.59 -16.19 -37.38
CA SER A 121 36.54 -16.77 -38.73
C SER A 121 35.34 -17.70 -38.96
N VAL A 122 34.21 -17.46 -38.27
CA VAL A 122 32.96 -18.19 -38.52
C VAL A 122 32.54 -17.91 -39.97
N MET A 123 32.23 -18.97 -40.72
CA MET A 123 31.77 -18.89 -42.10
C MET A 123 30.61 -17.90 -42.24
N PRO A 124 30.63 -16.97 -43.21
CA PRO A 124 29.60 -15.93 -43.36
C PRO A 124 28.16 -16.47 -43.34
N GLU A 125 27.96 -17.66 -43.92
CA GLU A 125 26.68 -18.36 -44.02
C GLU A 125 26.17 -18.86 -42.67
N LEU A 126 27.07 -19.12 -41.72
CA LEU A 126 26.76 -19.62 -40.38
C LEU A 126 26.64 -18.51 -39.34
N ARG A 127 27.22 -17.33 -39.57
CA ARG A 127 27.22 -16.21 -38.60
C ARG A 127 25.82 -15.88 -38.07
N MET A 128 24.83 -15.79 -38.96
CA MET A 128 23.45 -15.49 -38.56
C MET A 128 22.74 -16.66 -37.87
N LYS A 129 23.20 -17.91 -38.07
CA LYS A 129 22.71 -19.07 -37.31
C LYS A 129 23.30 -19.08 -35.91
N CYS A 130 24.61 -18.89 -35.78
CA CYS A 130 25.32 -18.77 -34.50
C CYS A 130 24.75 -17.61 -33.65
N TYR A 131 24.56 -16.44 -34.25
CA TYR A 131 23.93 -15.30 -33.60
C TYR A 131 22.53 -15.63 -33.05
N ARG A 132 21.65 -16.18 -33.90
CA ARG A 132 20.29 -16.54 -33.49
C ARG A 132 20.28 -17.61 -32.40
N PHE A 133 21.19 -18.57 -32.46
CA PHE A 133 21.37 -19.58 -31.42
C PHE A 133 21.75 -18.94 -30.08
N LEU A 134 22.83 -18.14 -30.05
CA LEU A 134 23.26 -17.46 -28.84
C LEU A 134 22.20 -16.49 -28.30
N CYS A 135 21.43 -15.81 -29.15
CA CYS A 135 20.33 -14.97 -28.69
C CYS A 135 19.21 -15.74 -28.01
N ARG A 136 18.88 -16.93 -28.52
CA ARG A 136 17.80 -17.78 -28.01
C ARG A 136 18.18 -18.56 -26.77
N GLU A 137 19.43 -19.00 -26.67
CA GLU A 137 19.88 -19.91 -25.63
C GLU A 137 20.77 -19.18 -24.61
N ASP A 138 20.16 -18.71 -23.51
CA ASP A 138 20.86 -17.94 -22.47
C ASP A 138 21.91 -18.75 -21.72
N ARG A 139 21.78 -20.09 -21.65
CA ARG A 139 22.82 -20.96 -21.11
C ARG A 139 24.06 -20.93 -22.01
N ALA A 140 23.88 -21.20 -23.30
CA ALA A 140 24.95 -21.21 -24.29
C ALA A 140 25.64 -19.84 -24.39
N LYS A 141 24.85 -18.75 -24.31
CA LYS A 141 25.36 -17.38 -24.25
C LYS A 141 26.32 -17.17 -23.07
N ARG A 142 25.89 -17.52 -21.85
CA ARG A 142 26.74 -17.39 -20.65
C ARG A 142 27.99 -18.27 -20.71
N GLU A 143 27.86 -19.49 -21.20
CA GLU A 143 28.97 -20.44 -21.30
C GLU A 143 30.01 -19.96 -22.33
N PHE A 144 29.55 -19.52 -23.50
CA PHE A 144 30.40 -18.95 -24.54
C PHE A 144 31.14 -17.67 -24.11
N PHE A 145 30.47 -16.73 -23.43
CA PHE A 145 31.13 -15.52 -22.92
C PHE A 145 31.94 -15.74 -21.63
N GLY A 146 31.81 -16.91 -20.99
CA GLY A 146 32.52 -17.27 -19.76
C GLY A 146 33.88 -17.93 -19.99
N VAL A 147 34.17 -18.37 -21.22
CA VAL A 147 35.44 -19.04 -21.58
C VAL A 147 36.45 -18.08 -22.22
N PRO A 148 37.76 -18.40 -22.21
CA PRO A 148 38.80 -17.63 -22.89
C PRO A 148 38.60 -17.52 -24.41
N VAL A 149 39.04 -16.42 -25.03
CA VAL A 149 38.81 -16.11 -26.46
C VAL A 149 39.39 -17.17 -27.40
N ASP A 150 40.52 -17.77 -27.03
CA ASP A 150 41.20 -18.81 -27.80
C ASP A 150 40.37 -20.09 -27.96
N VAL A 151 39.42 -20.37 -27.05
CA VAL A 151 38.54 -21.54 -27.13
C VAL A 151 37.13 -21.23 -27.61
N HIS A 152 36.80 -19.95 -27.85
CA HIS A 152 35.44 -19.52 -28.22
C HIS A 152 34.86 -20.28 -29.42
N LEU A 153 35.64 -20.46 -30.49
CA LEU A 153 35.16 -21.15 -31.68
C LEU A 153 34.81 -22.61 -31.39
N ALA A 154 35.68 -23.32 -30.68
CA ALA A 154 35.46 -24.72 -30.31
C ALA A 154 34.23 -24.87 -29.40
N THR A 155 34.12 -24.01 -28.38
CA THR A 155 32.96 -23.96 -27.47
C THR A 155 31.66 -23.68 -28.23
N LEU A 156 31.67 -22.72 -29.17
CA LEU A 156 30.49 -22.41 -29.99
C LEU A 156 30.05 -23.60 -30.84
N TYR A 157 30.99 -24.33 -31.45
CA TYR A 157 30.68 -25.52 -32.25
C TYR A 157 30.10 -26.64 -31.39
N GLU A 158 30.67 -26.95 -30.23
CA GLU A 158 30.14 -27.99 -29.35
C GLU A 158 28.74 -27.62 -28.82
N LEU A 159 28.54 -26.38 -28.37
CA LEU A 159 27.23 -25.90 -27.92
C LEU A 159 26.16 -26.03 -29.02
N MET A 160 26.48 -25.65 -30.25
CA MET A 160 25.54 -25.77 -31.36
C MET A 160 25.29 -27.22 -31.77
N LYS A 161 26.29 -28.10 -31.65
CA LYS A 161 26.18 -29.53 -31.94
C LYS A 161 25.32 -30.25 -30.90
N GLU A 162 25.52 -29.98 -29.62
CA GLU A 162 24.67 -30.46 -28.52
C GLU A 162 23.20 -30.06 -28.73
N ALA A 163 22.99 -28.82 -29.18
CA ALA A 163 21.66 -28.27 -29.45
C ALA A 163 21.07 -28.68 -30.80
N ARG A 164 21.77 -29.47 -31.63
CA ARG A 164 21.36 -29.84 -33.00
C ARG A 164 21.05 -28.63 -33.88
N ALA A 165 21.84 -27.56 -33.74
CA ALA A 165 21.68 -26.29 -34.43
C ALA A 165 22.64 -26.09 -35.63
N LEU A 166 23.46 -27.10 -35.93
CA LEU A 166 24.40 -27.16 -37.06
C LEU A 166 23.85 -28.02 -38.20
#